data_AF-A0A3C2D6H7-F1
#
_entry.id   AF-A0A3C2D6H7-F1
#
_cell.length_a   1.000
_cell.length_b   1.000
_cell.length_c   1.000
_cell.angle_alpha   90.00
_cell.angle_beta   90.00
_cell.angle_gamma   90.00
#
_symmetry.space_group_name_H-M   'P 1'
#
loop_
_entity.id
_entity.type
_entity.pdbx_description
1 polymer ?
#
loop_
_entity_poly.entity_id
_entity_poly.type
_entity_poly.pdbx_seq_one_letter_code
_entity_poly.pdbx_strand_id
1 'polypeptide(L)'
;MELLERHFNNPVVFVLPFLEAYKRNRLIQKRINFVIANKQVFIPGLFIDIKEYALKAQKKEYLKPVAQCLILYHLQKEPLNRFSYKQLANVLQYPYLTITRAVENIQALNLCTIEGTKEKAICFETGNAELWEKAQAFMKSPVVKKVFTDDEIGEELFFRSNINALAFYTDLNDEKQIYLAVHQDTFRKLMNEGKIKNLNDYDGKYCIEIWKYTPAILANNQFIDPLSVYLEFKDNTDERVQLALKTIIRQLKW
;
A
#
# COMPACT_ATOMS: atom_id res chain seq x y z
N MET A 1 49.74 1.22 -7.75
CA MET A 1 49.37 -0.12 -8.27
C MET A 1 50.62 -0.84 -8.73
N GLU A 2 51.35 -0.32 -9.71
CA GLU A 2 52.56 -0.94 -10.26
C GLU A 2 53.60 -1.38 -9.22
N LEU A 3 53.84 -0.58 -8.18
CA LEU A 3 54.80 -0.91 -7.11
C LEU A 3 54.33 -2.08 -6.22
N LEU A 4 53.02 -2.19 -5.97
CA LEU A 4 52.42 -3.29 -5.21
C LEU A 4 52.32 -4.56 -6.06
N GLU A 5 51.91 -4.43 -7.32
CA GLU A 5 51.81 -5.57 -8.25
C GLU A 5 53.19 -6.18 -8.53
N ARG A 6 54.24 -5.36 -8.65
CA ARG A 6 55.63 -5.83 -8.75
C ARG A 6 56.12 -6.54 -7.49
N HIS A 7 55.63 -6.14 -6.31
CA HIS A 7 56.02 -6.75 -5.04
C HIS A 7 55.31 -8.09 -4.80
N PHE A 8 54.03 -8.20 -5.15
CA PHE A 8 53.21 -9.40 -4.93
C PHE A 8 53.16 -10.35 -6.13
N ASN A 9 53.75 -9.96 -7.26
CA ASN A 9 53.77 -10.67 -8.54
C ASN A 9 52.38 -11.16 -9.01
N ASN A 10 51.33 -10.41 -8.64
CA ASN A 10 49.93 -10.72 -8.90
C ASN A 10 49.13 -9.43 -9.11
N PRO A 11 48.01 -9.47 -9.86
CA PRO A 11 47.11 -8.32 -10.00
C PRO A 11 46.53 -7.92 -8.65
N VAL A 12 46.67 -6.65 -8.28
CA VAL A 12 46.09 -6.12 -7.03
C VAL A 12 44.70 -5.57 -7.33
N VAL A 13 43.71 -5.88 -6.49
CA VAL A 13 42.32 -5.43 -6.67
C VAL A 13 41.82 -4.82 -5.37
N PHE A 14 41.32 -3.59 -5.42
CA PHE A 14 40.69 -2.95 -4.26
C PHE A 14 39.26 -3.45 -4.08
N VAL A 15 38.95 -4.06 -2.93
CA VAL A 15 37.57 -4.41 -2.57
C VAL A 15 36.99 -3.31 -1.70
N LEU A 16 35.98 -2.61 -2.20
CA LEU A 16 35.38 -1.44 -1.55
C LEU A 16 33.89 -1.71 -1.25
N PRO A 17 33.39 -1.40 -0.06
CA PRO A 17 31.96 -1.57 0.27
C PRO A 17 31.08 -0.55 -0.47
N PHE A 18 31.59 0.65 -0.72
CA PHE A 18 30.88 1.72 -1.43
C PHE A 18 31.86 2.69 -2.10
N LEU A 19 31.45 3.28 -3.22
CA LEU A 19 32.21 4.32 -3.90
C LEU A 19 31.26 5.32 -4.58
N GLU A 20 31.48 6.61 -4.33
CA GLU A 20 30.77 7.70 -5.01
C GLU A 20 31.10 7.73 -6.51
N ALA A 21 30.14 8.16 -7.34
CA ALA A 21 30.28 8.17 -8.79
C ALA A 21 31.50 8.96 -9.31
N TYR A 22 31.84 10.09 -8.68
CA TYR A 22 33.01 10.90 -9.05
C TYR A 22 34.33 10.18 -8.74
N LYS A 23 34.46 9.61 -7.53
CA LYS A 23 35.65 8.83 -7.13
C LYS A 23 35.81 7.59 -8.01
N ARG A 24 34.70 6.94 -8.34
CA ARG A 24 34.64 5.82 -9.30
C ARG A 24 35.18 6.20 -10.67
N ASN A 25 34.69 7.29 -11.27
CA ASN A 25 35.16 7.74 -12.58
C ASN A 25 36.66 8.04 -12.57
N ARG A 26 37.17 8.58 -11.46
CA ARG A 26 38.60 8.83 -11.27
C ARG A 26 39.43 7.52 -11.21
N LEU A 27 38.93 6.47 -10.58
CA LEU A 27 39.59 5.15 -10.57
C LEU A 27 39.61 4.51 -11.96
N ILE A 28 38.51 4.63 -12.71
CA ILE A 28 38.39 4.15 -14.09
C ILE A 28 39.40 4.86 -15.00
N GLN A 29 39.44 6.20 -14.95
CA GLN A 29 40.41 7.01 -15.71
C GLN A 29 41.86 6.63 -15.39
N LYS A 30 42.15 6.31 -14.12
CA LYS A 30 43.47 5.89 -13.67
C LYS A 30 43.75 4.39 -13.89
N ARG A 31 42.82 3.64 -14.50
CA ARG A 31 42.91 2.18 -14.72
C ARG A 31 43.26 1.38 -13.46
N ILE A 32 42.75 1.80 -12.31
CA ILE A 32 42.97 1.10 -11.04
C ILE A 32 41.93 -0.01 -10.92
N ASN A 33 42.37 -1.24 -10.65
CA ASN A 33 41.47 -2.38 -10.46
C ASN A 33 40.66 -2.24 -9.16
N PHE A 34 39.34 -2.38 -9.24
CA PHE A 34 38.48 -2.39 -8.06
C PHE A 34 37.25 -3.29 -8.22
N VAL A 35 36.73 -3.73 -7.08
CA VAL A 35 35.47 -4.45 -6.91
C VAL A 35 34.65 -3.69 -5.88
N ILE A 36 33.44 -3.29 -6.26
CA ILE A 36 32.38 -2.87 -5.35
C ILE A 36 31.47 -4.07 -5.16
N ALA A 37 31.48 -4.64 -3.96
CA ALA A 37 30.70 -5.83 -3.64
C ALA A 37 29.24 -5.67 -4.07
N ASN A 38 28.71 -6.66 -4.80
CA ASN A 38 27.33 -6.71 -5.30
C ASN A 38 26.89 -5.54 -6.20
N LYS A 39 27.82 -4.75 -6.75
CA LYS A 39 27.50 -3.59 -7.58
C LYS A 39 28.30 -3.52 -8.87
N GLN A 40 29.63 -3.67 -8.79
CA GLN A 40 30.50 -3.40 -9.93
C GLN A 40 31.87 -4.04 -9.80
N VAL A 41 32.41 -4.55 -10.91
CA VAL A 41 33.81 -5.00 -11.02
C VAL A 41 34.46 -4.24 -12.16
N PHE A 42 35.68 -3.74 -11.96
CA PHE A 42 36.49 -3.10 -13.00
C PHE A 42 37.93 -3.60 -12.91
N ILE A 43 38.31 -4.49 -13.83
CA ILE A 43 39.66 -5.07 -13.91
C ILE A 43 40.08 -5.09 -15.39
N PRO A 44 40.67 -3.99 -15.91
CA PRO A 44 40.99 -3.84 -17.33
C PRO A 44 41.92 -4.94 -17.89
N GLY A 45 42.85 -5.43 -17.09
CA GLY A 45 43.81 -6.46 -17.50
C GLY A 45 43.20 -7.83 -17.79
N LEU A 46 41.97 -8.09 -17.34
CA LEU A 46 41.24 -9.35 -17.55
C LEU A 46 40.15 -9.23 -18.63
N PHE A 47 40.08 -8.12 -19.37
CA PHE A 47 39.00 -7.82 -20.33
C PHE A 47 37.58 -7.95 -19.74
N ILE A 48 37.42 -7.75 -18.43
CA ILE A 48 36.11 -7.80 -17.77
C ILE A 48 35.38 -6.47 -17.99
N ASP A 49 34.25 -6.56 -18.70
CA ASP A 49 33.38 -5.44 -19.07
C ASP A 49 32.66 -4.81 -17.86
N ILE A 50 32.37 -3.51 -17.96
CA ILE A 50 31.67 -2.72 -16.94
C ILE A 50 30.20 -3.14 -16.94
N LYS A 51 29.84 -4.14 -16.14
CA LYS A 51 28.44 -4.45 -15.84
C LYS A 51 28.04 -3.77 -14.53
N GLU A 52 27.25 -2.69 -14.65
CA GLU A 52 26.56 -2.10 -13.51
C GLU A 52 25.41 -3.04 -13.15
N TYR A 53 25.62 -3.90 -12.15
CA TYR A 53 24.54 -4.66 -11.54
C TYR A 53 23.76 -3.66 -10.68
N ALA A 54 22.85 -2.91 -11.30
CA ALA A 54 21.82 -2.24 -10.56
C ALA A 54 21.03 -3.32 -9.85
N LEU A 55 21.29 -3.50 -8.55
CA LEU A 55 20.33 -4.14 -7.66
C LEU A 55 19.02 -3.39 -7.89
N LYS A 56 18.09 -4.00 -8.62
CA LYS A 56 16.69 -3.55 -8.58
C LYS A 56 16.37 -3.56 -7.10
N ALA A 57 16.20 -2.37 -6.50
CA ALA A 57 15.61 -2.29 -5.17
C ALA A 57 14.42 -3.23 -5.20
N GLN A 58 14.36 -4.21 -4.29
CA GLN A 58 13.18 -5.06 -4.16
C GLN A 58 12.01 -4.10 -4.06
N LYS A 59 11.23 -4.01 -5.13
CA LYS A 59 10.05 -3.17 -5.16
C LYS A 59 9.17 -3.82 -4.10
N LYS A 60 8.98 -3.16 -2.95
CA LYS A 60 7.97 -3.61 -1.98
C LYS A 60 6.67 -3.69 -2.76
N GLU A 61 6.23 -4.91 -3.03
CA GLU A 61 4.95 -5.14 -3.68
C GLU A 61 3.87 -4.85 -2.65
N TYR A 62 2.93 -3.98 -3.00
CA TYR A 62 1.81 -3.63 -2.14
C TYR A 62 0.53 -4.21 -2.72
N LEU A 63 -0.47 -4.36 -1.86
CA LEU A 63 -1.81 -4.71 -2.31
C LEU A 63 -2.36 -3.61 -3.22
N LYS A 64 -2.89 -4.02 -4.36
CA LYS A 64 -3.70 -3.16 -5.22
C LYS A 64 -4.98 -2.77 -4.47
N PRO A 65 -5.63 -1.64 -4.82
CA PRO A 65 -6.81 -1.16 -4.08
C PRO A 65 -7.91 -2.20 -3.90
N VAL A 66 -8.25 -2.92 -4.97
CA VAL A 66 -9.32 -3.95 -4.94
C VAL A 66 -8.85 -5.22 -4.22
N ALA A 67 -7.56 -5.57 -4.29
CA ALA A 67 -6.99 -6.67 -3.53
C ALA A 67 -7.06 -6.39 -2.02
N GLN A 68 -6.72 -5.16 -1.62
CA GLN A 68 -6.85 -4.71 -0.23
C GLN A 68 -8.31 -4.72 0.22
N CYS A 69 -9.22 -4.14 -0.57
CA CYS A 69 -10.66 -4.14 -0.27
C CYS A 69 -11.21 -5.57 -0.07
N LEU A 70 -10.79 -6.53 -0.91
CA LEU A 70 -11.19 -7.93 -0.79
C LEU A 70 -10.77 -8.54 0.55
N ILE A 71 -9.51 -8.36 0.96
CA ILE A 71 -9.04 -8.87 2.27
C ILE A 71 -9.80 -8.19 3.40
N LEU A 72 -9.96 -6.86 3.37
CA LEU A 72 -10.70 -6.13 4.39
C LEU A 72 -12.16 -6.59 4.49
N TYR A 73 -12.78 -6.94 3.36
CA TYR A 73 -14.13 -7.48 3.32
C TYR A 73 -14.21 -8.88 3.96
N HIS A 74 -13.28 -9.76 3.58
CA HIS A 74 -13.16 -11.11 4.15
C HIS A 74 -13.04 -11.09 5.68
N LEU A 75 -12.26 -10.14 6.20
CA LEU A 75 -11.99 -10.02 7.65
C LEU A 75 -13.14 -9.40 8.45
N GLN A 76 -14.04 -8.64 7.82
CA GLN A 76 -15.01 -7.80 8.57
C GLN A 76 -16.48 -8.05 8.23
N LYS A 77 -16.79 -8.60 7.05
CA LYS A 77 -18.17 -8.72 6.56
C LYS A 77 -18.62 -10.16 6.47
N GLU A 78 -18.00 -10.94 5.59
CA GLU A 78 -18.30 -12.35 5.41
C GLU A 78 -17.06 -13.13 4.96
N PRO A 79 -16.94 -14.39 5.38
CA PRO A 79 -15.81 -15.23 5.00
C PRO A 79 -15.89 -15.59 3.51
N LEU A 80 -15.09 -14.92 2.70
CA LEU A 80 -14.90 -15.20 1.27
C LEU A 80 -14.12 -16.51 0.94
N ASN A 81 -13.81 -17.34 1.93
CA ASN A 81 -12.99 -18.54 1.69
C ASN A 81 -13.71 -19.50 0.74
N ARG A 82 -12.99 -20.03 -0.26
CA ARG A 82 -13.49 -20.90 -1.33
C ARG A 82 -14.47 -20.23 -2.31
N PHE A 83 -14.60 -18.91 -2.31
CA PHE A 83 -15.44 -18.24 -3.29
C PHE A 83 -14.79 -18.27 -4.68
N SER A 84 -15.59 -18.55 -5.69
CA SER A 84 -15.20 -18.39 -7.09
C SER A 84 -15.04 -16.91 -7.45
N TYR A 85 -14.30 -16.63 -8.52
CA TYR A 85 -14.06 -15.26 -8.98
C TYR A 85 -15.37 -14.57 -9.40
N LYS A 86 -16.36 -15.34 -9.87
CA LYS A 86 -17.70 -14.81 -10.18
C LYS A 86 -18.46 -14.42 -8.92
N GLN A 87 -18.40 -15.24 -7.86
CA GLN A 87 -19.00 -14.90 -6.57
C GLN A 87 -18.35 -13.65 -5.98
N LEU A 88 -17.01 -13.57 -5.99
CA LEU A 88 -16.27 -12.38 -5.54
C LEU A 88 -16.66 -11.12 -6.31
N ALA A 89 -16.81 -11.22 -7.64
CA ALA A 89 -17.24 -10.10 -8.49
C ALA A 89 -18.65 -9.60 -8.13
N ASN A 90 -19.57 -10.52 -7.87
CA ASN A 90 -20.94 -10.19 -7.46
C ASN A 90 -20.98 -9.58 -6.06
N VAL A 91 -20.25 -10.13 -5.10
CA VAL A 91 -20.25 -9.65 -3.71
C VAL A 91 -19.63 -8.27 -3.61
N LEU A 92 -18.45 -8.08 -4.20
CA LEU A 92 -17.72 -6.81 -4.14
C LEU A 92 -18.16 -5.82 -5.23
N GLN A 93 -19.11 -6.19 -6.09
CA GLN A 93 -19.64 -5.35 -7.17
C GLN A 93 -18.52 -4.79 -8.10
N TYR A 94 -17.48 -5.59 -8.34
CA TYR A 94 -16.39 -5.25 -9.25
C TYR A 94 -16.42 -6.12 -10.51
N PRO A 95 -15.96 -5.61 -11.65
CA PRO A 95 -15.85 -6.41 -12.87
C PRO A 95 -14.96 -7.65 -12.65
N TYR A 96 -15.34 -8.77 -13.26
CA TYR A 96 -14.62 -10.04 -13.15
C TYR A 96 -13.10 -9.90 -13.39
N LEU A 97 -12.70 -9.15 -14.43
CA LEU A 97 -11.28 -8.94 -14.75
C LEU A 97 -10.52 -8.20 -13.64
N THR A 98 -11.18 -7.29 -12.93
CA THR A 98 -10.63 -6.57 -11.78
C THR A 98 -10.42 -7.52 -10.61
N ILE A 99 -11.38 -8.41 -10.35
CA ILE A 99 -11.27 -9.45 -9.33
C ILE A 99 -10.12 -10.42 -9.66
N THR A 100 -10.03 -10.91 -10.91
CA THR A 100 -8.92 -11.78 -11.33
C THR A 100 -7.56 -11.15 -11.00
N ARG A 101 -7.37 -9.89 -11.36
CA ARG A 101 -6.14 -9.13 -11.07
C ARG A 101 -5.91 -8.88 -9.58
N ALA A 102 -6.99 -8.78 -8.80
CA ALA A 102 -6.92 -8.62 -7.36
C ALA A 102 -6.47 -9.93 -6.70
N VAL A 103 -7.09 -11.06 -7.03
CA VAL A 103 -6.73 -12.38 -6.50
C VAL A 103 -5.30 -12.76 -6.90
N GLU A 104 -4.91 -12.55 -8.16
CA GLU A 104 -3.52 -12.76 -8.61
C GLU A 104 -2.50 -11.93 -7.81
N ASN A 105 -2.86 -10.70 -7.43
CA ASN A 105 -2.02 -9.84 -6.60
C ASN A 105 -1.94 -10.32 -5.14
N ILE A 106 -3.02 -10.84 -4.57
CA ILE A 106 -3.03 -11.43 -3.23
C ILE A 106 -2.19 -12.71 -3.22
N GLN A 107 -2.33 -13.55 -4.24
CA GLN A 107 -1.56 -14.79 -4.40
C GLN A 107 -0.06 -14.50 -4.56
N ALA A 108 0.31 -13.50 -5.37
CA ALA A 108 1.72 -13.11 -5.55
C ALA A 108 2.38 -12.66 -4.23
N LEU A 109 1.60 -12.16 -3.27
CA LEU A 109 2.04 -11.79 -1.93
C LEU A 109 1.98 -12.96 -0.92
N ASN A 110 1.64 -14.17 -1.37
CA ASN A 110 1.47 -15.37 -0.55
C ASN A 110 0.44 -15.21 0.59
N LEU A 111 -0.60 -14.42 0.34
CA LEU A 111 -1.70 -14.21 1.29
C LEU A 111 -2.89 -15.14 1.03
N CYS A 112 -2.93 -15.81 -0.12
CA CYS A 112 -3.92 -16.82 -0.47
C CYS A 112 -3.36 -17.84 -1.46
N THR A 113 -4.03 -18.97 -1.60
CA THR A 113 -3.86 -19.92 -2.70
C THR A 113 -5.10 -19.94 -3.58
N ILE A 114 -4.96 -20.57 -4.76
CA ILE A 114 -6.07 -20.74 -5.70
C ILE A 114 -6.29 -22.23 -5.88
N GLU A 115 -7.50 -22.70 -5.60
CA GLU A 115 -7.92 -24.07 -5.84
C GLU A 115 -8.80 -24.16 -7.10
N GLY A 116 -8.79 -25.33 -7.74
CA GLY A 116 -9.65 -25.64 -8.90
C GLY A 116 -9.03 -25.37 -10.27
N THR A 117 -9.37 -26.22 -11.23
CA THR A 117 -8.86 -26.16 -12.61
C THR A 117 -9.82 -25.47 -13.57
N LYS A 118 -11.13 -25.75 -13.49
CA LYS A 118 -12.19 -25.12 -14.31
C LYS A 118 -12.79 -23.89 -13.63
N GLU A 119 -13.13 -23.99 -12.35
CA GLU A 119 -13.60 -22.87 -11.54
C GLU A 119 -12.57 -22.58 -10.45
N LYS A 120 -11.82 -21.50 -10.64
CA LYS A 120 -10.82 -21.04 -9.68
C LYS A 120 -11.51 -20.41 -8.47
N ALA A 121 -11.13 -20.85 -7.28
CA ALA A 121 -11.60 -20.34 -6.01
C ALA A 121 -10.43 -19.81 -5.18
N ILE A 122 -10.66 -18.71 -4.45
CA ILE A 122 -9.67 -18.17 -3.51
C ILE A 122 -9.68 -18.97 -2.21
N CYS A 123 -8.51 -19.32 -1.69
CA CYS A 123 -8.36 -20.05 -0.44
C CYS A 123 -7.41 -19.30 0.49
N PHE A 124 -7.90 -18.97 1.68
CA PHE A 124 -7.07 -18.43 2.76
C PHE A 124 -6.67 -19.59 3.67
N GLU A 125 -5.36 -19.89 3.71
CA GLU A 125 -4.83 -21.03 4.47
C GLU A 125 -4.70 -20.74 5.96
N THR A 126 -4.63 -19.46 6.32
CA THR A 126 -4.45 -18.99 7.69
C THR A 126 -5.77 -18.47 8.27
N GLY A 127 -5.90 -18.49 9.60
CA GLY A 127 -7.01 -17.81 10.28
C GLY A 127 -6.98 -16.29 10.06
N ASN A 128 -8.11 -15.61 10.32
CA ASN A 128 -8.27 -14.18 10.03
C ASN A 128 -7.24 -13.30 10.77
N ALA A 129 -6.93 -13.60 12.03
CA ALA A 129 -5.92 -12.85 12.80
C ALA A 129 -4.53 -12.96 12.16
N GLU A 130 -4.12 -14.16 11.77
CA GLU A 130 -2.82 -14.37 11.11
C GLU A 130 -2.78 -13.75 9.70
N LEU A 131 -3.90 -13.84 8.96
CA LEU A 131 -4.03 -13.20 7.66
C LEU A 131 -3.87 -11.68 7.79
N TRP A 132 -4.50 -11.06 8.79
CA TRP A 132 -4.38 -9.64 9.07
C TRP A 132 -2.94 -9.23 9.37
N GLU A 133 -2.27 -9.92 10.30
CA GLU A 133 -0.87 -9.65 10.65
C GLU A 133 0.06 -9.71 9.43
N LYS A 134 -0.10 -10.72 8.56
CA LYS A 134 0.69 -10.83 7.32
C LYS A 134 0.33 -9.75 6.31
N ALA A 135 -0.94 -9.46 6.11
CA ALA A 135 -1.41 -8.56 5.06
C ALA A 135 -1.11 -7.08 5.38
N GLN A 136 -1.12 -6.68 6.66
CA GLN A 136 -0.88 -5.30 7.10
C GLN A 136 0.38 -4.66 6.49
N ALA A 137 1.47 -5.43 6.37
CA ALA A 137 2.74 -4.97 5.81
C ALA A 137 2.62 -4.52 4.33
N PHE A 138 1.63 -5.03 3.61
CA PHE A 138 1.38 -4.75 2.20
C PHE A 138 0.22 -3.77 1.98
N MET A 139 -0.47 -3.36 3.04
CA MET A 139 -1.60 -2.44 2.98
C MET A 139 -1.17 -0.98 3.10
N LYS A 140 -1.93 -0.10 2.44
CA LYS A 140 -1.76 1.36 2.50
C LYS A 140 -3.05 2.04 2.93
N SER A 141 -2.93 3.27 3.41
CA SER A 141 -4.11 4.13 3.58
C SER A 141 -4.93 4.19 2.28
N PRO A 142 -6.27 4.07 2.37
CA PRO A 142 -7.15 4.14 1.22
C PRO A 142 -7.21 5.55 0.60
N VAL A 143 -6.82 6.56 1.37
CA VAL A 143 -6.84 7.97 0.96
C VAL A 143 -5.81 8.23 -0.15
N VAL A 144 -6.25 8.89 -1.21
CA VAL A 144 -5.43 9.40 -2.32
C VAL A 144 -5.09 10.86 -2.08
N LYS A 145 -6.12 11.66 -1.78
CA LYS A 145 -6.05 13.11 -1.57
C LYS A 145 -7.16 13.54 -0.62
N LYS A 146 -6.95 14.64 0.09
CA LYS A 146 -7.96 15.36 0.85
C LYS A 146 -8.22 16.72 0.20
N VAL A 147 -9.48 17.15 0.17
CA VAL A 147 -9.92 18.47 -0.32
C VAL A 147 -10.98 19.01 0.62
N PHE A 148 -11.14 20.32 0.66
CA PHE A 148 -11.99 21.00 1.63
C PHE A 148 -13.02 21.89 0.97
N THR A 149 -14.18 22.07 1.60
CA THR A 149 -15.21 23.02 1.20
C THR A 149 -16.11 23.41 2.37
N ASP A 150 -16.67 24.61 2.30
CA ASP A 150 -17.72 25.10 3.22
C ASP A 150 -19.13 24.85 2.68
N ASP A 151 -19.25 24.49 1.40
CA ASP A 151 -20.54 24.20 0.79
C ASP A 151 -21.14 22.92 1.40
N GLU A 152 -22.47 22.93 1.60
CA GLU A 152 -23.19 21.75 2.07
C GLU A 152 -23.06 20.59 1.08
N ILE A 153 -22.70 19.42 1.60
CA ILE A 153 -22.55 18.19 0.83
C ILE A 153 -23.69 17.25 1.18
N GLY A 154 -24.40 16.75 0.16
CA GLY A 154 -25.39 15.69 0.35
C GLY A 154 -24.72 14.40 0.81
N GLU A 155 -25.16 13.83 1.93
CA GLU A 155 -24.46 12.73 2.60
C GLU A 155 -24.71 11.34 1.99
N GLU A 156 -25.58 11.22 0.99
CA GLU A 156 -26.06 9.91 0.47
C GLU A 156 -24.97 9.00 -0.11
N LEU A 157 -23.88 9.59 -0.63
CA LEU A 157 -22.76 8.90 -1.30
C LEU A 157 -21.45 9.03 -0.52
N PHE A 158 -21.49 9.65 0.66
CA PHE A 158 -20.31 9.93 1.49
C PHE A 158 -20.43 9.23 2.83
N PHE A 159 -19.30 8.74 3.33
CA PHE A 159 -19.24 8.05 4.62
C PHE A 159 -18.40 8.86 5.58
N ARG A 160 -18.85 9.05 6.82
CA ARG A 160 -18.05 9.68 7.87
C ARG A 160 -16.73 8.94 8.02
N SER A 161 -15.62 9.67 7.96
CA SER A 161 -14.26 9.11 7.89
C SER A 161 -13.33 9.74 8.92
N ASN A 162 -12.04 9.42 8.86
CA ASN A 162 -11.00 9.99 9.71
C ASN A 162 -11.37 9.95 11.21
N ILE A 163 -11.15 11.06 11.92
CA ILE A 163 -11.36 11.19 13.35
C ILE A 163 -12.84 11.00 13.74
N ASN A 164 -13.79 11.38 12.88
CA ASN A 164 -15.21 11.12 13.15
C ASN A 164 -15.50 9.62 13.20
N ALA A 165 -14.90 8.83 12.30
CA ALA A 165 -15.04 7.37 12.33
C ALA A 165 -14.25 6.74 13.48
N LEU A 166 -13.06 7.25 13.79
CA LEU A 166 -12.29 6.76 14.93
C LEU A 166 -13.03 7.01 16.27
N ALA A 167 -13.61 8.19 16.45
CA ALA A 167 -14.44 8.54 17.59
C ALA A 167 -15.73 7.71 17.65
N PHE A 168 -16.29 7.32 16.52
CA PHE A 168 -17.47 6.43 16.51
C PHE A 168 -17.16 5.03 17.05
N TYR A 169 -15.97 4.47 16.78
CA TYR A 169 -15.60 3.12 17.20
C TYR A 169 -14.88 3.06 18.57
N THR A 170 -14.53 4.21 19.15
CA THR A 170 -13.66 4.28 20.34
C THR A 170 -14.12 5.38 21.29
N ASP A 171 -13.50 5.48 22.46
CA ASP A 171 -13.81 6.55 23.44
C ASP A 171 -13.09 7.89 23.11
N LEU A 172 -12.58 8.05 21.89
CA LEU A 172 -11.91 9.27 21.46
C LEU A 172 -12.95 10.37 21.20
N ASN A 173 -12.61 11.60 21.56
CA ASN A 173 -13.49 12.73 21.28
C ASN A 173 -13.57 12.99 19.78
N ASP A 174 -14.79 13.24 19.31
CA ASP A 174 -15.03 13.68 17.94
C ASP A 174 -14.59 15.14 17.74
N GLU A 175 -14.36 15.52 16.49
CA GLU A 175 -13.99 16.88 16.08
C GLU A 175 -15.17 17.60 15.41
N LYS A 176 -15.12 18.94 15.45
CA LYS A 176 -16.15 19.76 14.78
C LYS A 176 -16.08 19.67 13.26
N GLN A 177 -14.89 19.40 12.72
CA GLN A 177 -14.71 19.25 11.28
C GLN A 177 -15.33 17.93 10.82
N ILE A 178 -16.07 18.00 9.72
CA ILE A 178 -16.77 16.84 9.17
C ILE A 178 -15.90 16.20 8.09
N TYR A 179 -15.41 15.01 8.37
CA TYR A 179 -14.64 14.18 7.46
C TYR A 179 -15.53 13.21 6.71
N LEU A 180 -15.37 13.17 5.39
CA LEU A 180 -16.18 12.37 4.49
C LEU A 180 -15.30 11.60 3.52
N ALA A 181 -15.49 10.28 3.40
CA ALA A 181 -14.85 9.45 2.41
C ALA A 181 -15.76 9.19 1.20
N VAL A 182 -15.18 9.23 0.01
CA VAL A 182 -15.86 8.91 -1.25
C VAL A 182 -14.89 8.30 -2.26
N HIS A 183 -15.39 7.41 -3.12
CA HIS A 183 -14.59 6.84 -4.22
C HIS A 183 -14.19 7.91 -5.24
N GLN A 184 -12.98 7.83 -5.78
CA GLN A 184 -12.46 8.77 -6.78
C GLN A 184 -13.38 8.98 -8.00
N ASP A 185 -14.03 7.93 -8.51
CA ASP A 185 -14.87 8.06 -9.71
C ASP A 185 -16.21 8.70 -9.37
N THR A 186 -16.75 8.40 -8.19
CA THR A 186 -17.96 9.06 -7.66
C THR A 186 -17.70 10.55 -7.43
N PHE A 187 -16.56 10.88 -6.81
CA PHE A 187 -16.14 12.26 -6.60
C PHE A 187 -16.02 13.04 -7.92
N ARG A 188 -15.35 12.46 -8.93
CA ARG A 188 -15.24 13.07 -10.27
C ARG A 188 -16.60 13.28 -10.92
N LYS A 189 -17.51 12.31 -10.80
CA LYS A 189 -18.88 12.43 -11.32
C LYS A 189 -19.62 13.60 -10.65
N LEU A 190 -19.57 13.70 -9.32
CA LEU A 190 -20.24 14.77 -8.58
C LEU A 190 -19.66 16.15 -8.89
N MET A 191 -18.34 16.24 -9.12
CA MET A 191 -17.68 17.46 -9.61
C MET A 191 -18.21 17.87 -10.99
N ASN A 192 -18.30 16.92 -11.93
CA ASN A 192 -18.80 17.19 -13.29
C ASN A 192 -20.29 17.57 -13.30
N GLU A 193 -21.09 17.01 -12.39
CA GLU A 193 -22.50 17.38 -12.19
C GLU A 193 -22.66 18.72 -11.46
N GLY A 194 -21.57 19.35 -11.00
CA GLY A 194 -21.60 20.59 -10.24
C GLY A 194 -22.24 20.45 -8.86
N LYS A 195 -22.27 19.24 -8.27
CA LYS A 195 -22.79 18.98 -6.92
C LYS A 195 -21.77 19.28 -5.82
N ILE A 196 -20.48 19.33 -6.18
CA ILE A 196 -19.39 19.74 -5.29
C ILE A 196 -18.73 20.96 -5.94
N LYS A 197 -18.58 22.04 -5.16
CA LYS A 197 -18.01 23.31 -5.64
C LYS A 197 -17.07 23.90 -4.58
N ASN A 198 -16.40 24.98 -4.97
CA ASN A 198 -15.58 25.82 -4.09
C ASN A 198 -14.51 25.04 -3.30
N LEU A 199 -13.92 24.02 -3.94
CA LEU A 199 -12.89 23.19 -3.32
C LEU A 199 -11.59 23.95 -3.11
N ASN A 200 -10.93 23.67 -1.99
CA ASN A 200 -9.57 24.11 -1.71
C ASN A 200 -8.75 22.98 -1.03
N ASP A 201 -7.47 23.24 -0.77
CA ASP A 201 -6.53 22.24 -0.23
C ASP A 201 -6.13 22.52 1.24
N TYR A 202 -6.76 23.49 1.91
CA TYR A 202 -6.33 24.00 3.21
C TYR A 202 -7.33 23.77 4.34
N ASP A 203 -8.57 24.26 4.21
CA ASP A 203 -9.59 24.17 5.28
C ASP A 203 -11.03 24.38 4.74
N GLY A 204 -12.01 23.99 5.54
CA GLY A 204 -13.44 24.19 5.29
C GLY A 204 -14.28 23.30 6.19
N LYS A 205 -15.57 23.59 6.35
CA LYS A 205 -16.49 22.78 7.18
C LYS A 205 -16.39 21.27 6.91
N TYR A 206 -16.25 20.89 5.64
CA TYR A 206 -16.10 19.52 5.20
C TYR A 206 -14.69 19.24 4.69
N CYS A 207 -14.07 18.16 5.18
CA CYS A 207 -12.88 17.55 4.61
C CYS A 207 -13.27 16.27 3.85
N ILE A 208 -13.16 16.29 2.53
CA ILE A 208 -13.47 15.16 1.66
C ILE A 208 -12.19 14.38 1.37
N GLU A 209 -12.18 13.11 1.76
CA GLU A 209 -11.15 12.14 1.47
C GLU A 209 -11.51 11.33 0.23
N ILE A 210 -10.67 11.45 -0.79
CA ILE A 210 -10.83 10.75 -2.05
C ILE A 210 -10.14 9.40 -1.96
N TRP A 211 -10.88 8.30 -2.11
CA TRP A 211 -10.40 6.95 -1.87
C TRP A 211 -10.12 6.14 -3.14
N LYS A 212 -9.19 5.18 -3.02
CA LYS A 212 -8.75 4.25 -4.09
C LYS A 212 -9.74 3.14 -4.42
N TYR A 213 -10.63 2.80 -3.49
CA TYR A 213 -11.72 1.84 -3.65
C TYR A 213 -12.98 2.42 -3.01
N THR A 214 -14.15 1.86 -3.29
CA THR A 214 -15.40 2.43 -2.79
C THR A 214 -15.58 2.12 -1.31
N PRO A 215 -15.79 3.14 -0.44
CA PRO A 215 -16.03 2.90 0.99
C PRO A 215 -17.32 2.11 1.23
N ALA A 216 -18.33 2.26 0.36
CA ALA A 216 -19.65 1.66 0.51
C ALA A 216 -19.66 0.13 0.64
N ILE A 217 -18.66 -0.57 0.06
CA ILE A 217 -18.54 -2.03 0.16
C ILE A 217 -18.25 -2.47 1.60
N LEU A 218 -17.46 -1.67 2.33
CA LEU A 218 -16.97 -2.01 3.66
C LEU A 218 -17.68 -1.22 4.76
N ALA A 219 -18.27 -0.08 4.43
CA ALA A 219 -18.91 0.84 5.37
C ALA A 219 -19.85 0.12 6.34
N ASN A 220 -19.88 0.62 7.57
CA ASN A 220 -20.77 0.17 8.62
C ASN A 220 -21.65 1.35 9.01
N ASN A 221 -22.95 1.23 8.74
CA ASN A 221 -23.89 2.36 8.78
C ASN A 221 -23.38 3.52 7.88
N GLN A 222 -23.28 4.74 8.43
CA GLN A 222 -22.78 5.92 7.72
C GLN A 222 -21.27 6.14 7.89
N PHE A 223 -20.53 5.21 8.51
CA PHE A 223 -19.10 5.35 8.78
C PHE A 223 -18.29 4.36 7.95
N ILE A 224 -17.05 4.73 7.63
CA ILE A 224 -16.08 3.80 7.02
C ILE A 224 -15.78 2.61 7.96
N ASP A 225 -15.26 1.52 7.42
CA ASP A 225 -15.00 0.31 8.21
C ASP A 225 -13.83 0.45 9.20
N PRO A 226 -13.85 -0.27 10.33
CA PRO A 226 -12.82 -0.18 11.36
C PRO A 226 -11.39 -0.43 10.87
N LEU A 227 -11.16 -1.42 10.00
CA LEU A 227 -9.81 -1.69 9.51
C LEU A 227 -9.30 -0.61 8.54
N SER A 228 -10.17 0.00 7.73
CA SER A 228 -9.77 1.17 6.93
C SER A 228 -9.43 2.37 7.81
N VAL A 229 -10.16 2.61 8.90
CA VAL A 229 -9.79 3.62 9.92
C VAL A 229 -8.40 3.30 10.47
N TYR A 230 -8.16 2.04 10.83
CA TYR A 230 -6.86 1.61 11.33
C TYR A 230 -5.73 1.92 10.35
N LEU A 231 -5.91 1.58 9.07
CA LEU A 231 -4.91 1.82 8.03
C LEU A 231 -4.64 3.30 7.75
N GLU A 232 -5.60 4.18 8.04
CA GLU A 232 -5.40 5.62 7.92
C GLU A 232 -4.49 6.16 9.03
N PHE A 233 -4.64 5.65 10.26
CA PHE A 233 -3.93 6.15 11.44
C PHE A 233 -2.74 5.28 11.87
N LYS A 234 -2.45 4.16 11.19
CA LYS A 234 -1.42 3.20 11.62
C LYS A 234 -0.04 3.81 11.90
N ASP A 235 0.33 4.86 11.14
CA ASP A 235 1.61 5.55 11.24
C ASP A 235 1.55 6.82 12.12
N ASN A 236 0.41 7.07 12.79
CA ASN A 236 0.21 8.23 13.67
C ASN A 236 0.94 8.03 15.02
N THR A 237 1.60 9.06 15.55
CA THR A 237 2.40 8.94 16.78
C THR A 237 1.67 9.38 18.05
N ASP A 238 0.45 9.90 17.97
CA ASP A 238 -0.36 10.29 19.15
C ASP A 238 -0.78 9.03 19.94
N GLU A 239 -0.44 9.00 21.23
CA GLU A 239 -0.70 7.86 22.10
C GLU A 239 -2.19 7.55 22.26
N ARG A 240 -3.05 8.58 22.23
CA ARG A 240 -4.52 8.43 22.32
C ARG A 240 -5.05 7.76 21.06
N VAL A 241 -4.55 8.18 19.90
CA VAL A 241 -4.88 7.54 18.62
C VAL A 241 -4.39 6.09 18.64
N GLN A 242 -3.17 5.81 19.06
CA GLN A 242 -2.65 4.45 19.15
C GLN A 242 -3.46 3.55 20.10
N LEU A 243 -3.95 4.09 21.22
CA LEU A 243 -4.87 3.37 22.12
C LEU A 243 -6.23 3.09 21.46
N ALA A 244 -6.76 4.06 20.72
CA ALA A 244 -7.99 3.92 19.95
C ALA A 244 -7.85 2.82 18.87
N LEU A 245 -6.72 2.78 18.15
CA LEU A 245 -6.44 1.74 17.16
C LEU A 245 -6.37 0.34 17.79
N LYS A 246 -5.74 0.19 18.97
CA LYS A 246 -5.75 -1.07 19.72
C LYS A 246 -7.16 -1.51 20.10
N THR A 247 -8.02 -0.55 20.45
CA THR A 247 -9.42 -0.82 20.78
C THR A 247 -10.18 -1.37 19.58
N ILE A 248 -10.00 -0.77 18.39
CA ILE A 248 -10.56 -1.28 17.13
C ILE A 248 -10.15 -2.74 16.91
N ILE A 249 -8.85 -3.04 16.95
CA ILE A 249 -8.33 -4.40 16.70
C ILE A 249 -8.86 -5.42 17.72
N ARG A 250 -9.03 -5.03 18.98
CA ARG A 250 -9.56 -5.91 20.05
C ARG A 250 -11.05 -6.20 19.90
N GLN A 251 -11.83 -5.26 19.37
CA GLN A 251 -13.28 -5.42 19.21
C GLN A 251 -13.64 -6.29 17.99
N LEU A 252 -12.73 -6.42 17.02
CA LEU A 252 -12.94 -7.29 15.86
C LEU A 252 -12.96 -8.75 16.29
N LYS A 253 -13.96 -9.48 15.79
CA LYS A 253 -14.06 -10.93 15.93
C LYS A 253 -13.28 -11.55 14.78
N TRP A 254 -12.11 -12.12 15.11
CA TRP A 254 -11.28 -12.86 14.17
C TRP A 254 -11.85 -14.25 13.90
#